data_AF-R6INK9-F1
#
_entry.id   AF-R6INK9-F1
#
_cell.length_a   1.000
_cell.length_b   1.000
_cell.length_c   1.000
_cell.angle_alpha   90.00
_cell.angle_beta   90.00
_cell.angle_gamma   90.00
#
_symmetry.space_group_name_H-M   'P 1'
#
loop_
_entity.id
_entity.type
_entity.pdbx_description
1 polymer ?
#
loop_
_entity_poly.entity_id
_entity_poly.type
_entity_poly.pdbx_seq_one_letter_code
_entity_poly.pdbx_strand_id
1 'polypeptide(L)'
;MKKEYKILLYAYPFIIVISILATVGVPLFALADVAFLVLYYYILQKSFSKLNIIKNADEYAAFTTANADQRVQDAKAAAEKMRKETEDSCAQKLRTVEDQIKDKREHAAQRARAAELELEHKQKCVAQLNIEIRDLKDEIEVAQREAVAVSSSVPVDYDISSAEYKDKFALAQLNEKECISSNNAVSVYSDAPQSVVNANVKQILRCFNSETAAIIKNVTTRNIDSARSKIIKSFEMLNRIFAPDGVELDRQLLEIKLEQLNCMYGNQVMAEREKEEQRAIREQMLEEEKVRREIEREKAKLDKEERQFKNEIQKLMTYLHKADDIEKQLYVDKIKELEAKLGLLEQDRKNVLDREQNTRAGFVYVISNIGSFGENVYKIGMTRRLEPMDRIKELSSASVPFEFDVHAMIFSEDAPALETALHRQFDDRRINLVNSRKEFFRVSLSEIEKVVKENHNATVTFTAVAKAEEYRQTVRLLESEQ
;
A
#
# COMPACT_ATOMS: atom_id res chain seq x y z
N MET A 1 -1.49 -102.08 -36.48
CA MET A 1 -0.77 -103.32 -36.11
C MET A 1 -1.12 -103.80 -34.69
N LYS A 2 -2.31 -104.40 -34.47
CA LYS A 2 -2.64 -105.03 -33.16
C LYS A 2 -3.85 -105.99 -33.18
N LYS A 3 -4.13 -106.69 -34.29
CA LYS A 3 -5.28 -107.63 -34.35
C LYS A 3 -5.09 -108.99 -35.06
N GLU A 4 -3.91 -109.36 -35.57
CA GLU A 4 -3.75 -110.59 -36.38
C GLU A 4 -2.96 -111.77 -35.77
N TYR A 5 -2.48 -111.69 -34.53
CA TYR A 5 -1.65 -112.76 -33.93
C TYR A 5 -2.40 -113.82 -33.11
N LYS A 6 -3.75 -113.86 -33.12
CA LYS A 6 -4.51 -114.76 -32.23
C LYS A 6 -4.73 -116.21 -32.73
N ILE A 7 -4.35 -116.57 -33.94
CA ILE A 7 -4.74 -117.86 -34.55
C ILE A 7 -3.66 -118.97 -34.40
N LEU A 8 -2.40 -118.63 -34.15
CA LEU A 8 -1.29 -119.60 -34.12
C LEU A 8 -1.09 -120.33 -32.76
N LEU A 9 -1.88 -120.03 -31.72
CA LEU A 9 -1.62 -120.54 -30.37
C LEU A 9 -2.36 -121.84 -29.99
N TYR A 10 -3.27 -122.36 -30.84
CA TYR A 10 -4.15 -123.49 -30.45
C TYR A 10 -3.75 -124.87 -30.99
N ALA A 11 -2.65 -125.00 -31.74
CA ALA A 11 -2.28 -126.27 -32.39
C ALA A 11 -1.20 -127.12 -31.66
N TYR A 12 -0.62 -126.61 -30.56
CA TYR A 12 0.58 -127.21 -29.97
C TYR A 12 0.39 -128.37 -28.96
N PRO A 13 -0.74 -128.57 -28.24
CA PRO A 13 -0.79 -129.60 -27.20
C PRO A 13 -1.15 -131.01 -27.69
N PHE A 14 -1.51 -131.22 -28.96
CA PHE A 14 -1.99 -132.53 -29.44
C PHE A 14 -0.88 -133.49 -29.90
N ILE A 15 0.33 -132.97 -30.15
CA ILE A 15 1.45 -133.76 -30.70
C ILE A 15 2.19 -134.56 -29.60
N ILE A 16 2.02 -134.22 -28.32
CA ILE A 16 2.77 -134.84 -27.21
C ILE A 16 2.16 -136.18 -26.77
N VAL A 17 0.89 -136.47 -27.09
CA VAL A 17 0.19 -137.65 -26.55
C VAL A 17 0.49 -138.95 -27.32
N ILE A 18 0.98 -138.88 -28.56
CA ILE A 18 1.12 -140.08 -29.42
C ILE A 18 2.51 -140.75 -29.32
N SER A 19 3.53 -140.08 -28.78
CA SER A 19 4.90 -140.61 -28.77
C SER A 19 5.26 -141.57 -27.62
N ILE A 20 4.33 -141.92 -26.71
CA ILE A 20 4.67 -142.78 -25.53
C ILE A 20 4.24 -144.25 -25.67
N LEU A 21 3.45 -144.65 -26.66
CA LEU A 21 2.87 -146.00 -26.66
C LEU A 21 2.81 -146.64 -28.05
N ALA A 22 3.95 -147.17 -28.52
CA ALA A 22 3.96 -148.25 -29.51
C ALA A 22 5.34 -148.93 -29.64
N THR A 23 5.74 -149.66 -28.61
CA THR A 23 6.58 -150.85 -28.78
C THR A 23 5.80 -152.05 -28.22
N VAL A 24 5.77 -153.15 -28.99
CA VAL A 24 5.12 -154.46 -28.76
C VAL A 24 3.74 -154.66 -29.44
N GLY A 25 3.69 -155.65 -30.36
CA GLY A 25 2.74 -155.83 -31.48
C GLY A 25 1.32 -156.30 -31.16
N VAL A 26 0.28 -155.87 -31.92
CA VAL A 26 -0.25 -156.37 -33.23
C VAL A 26 -0.92 -157.75 -33.09
N PRO A 27 -2.25 -157.93 -33.34
CA PRO A 27 -2.94 -157.56 -34.60
C PRO A 27 -4.43 -157.15 -34.44
N LEU A 28 -4.71 -155.94 -33.96
CA LEU A 28 -6.08 -155.37 -33.96
C LEU A 28 -6.17 -153.92 -34.49
N PHE A 29 -5.02 -153.31 -34.84
CA PHE A 29 -4.92 -151.90 -35.21
C PHE A 29 -4.95 -151.60 -36.72
N ALA A 30 -4.77 -152.60 -37.58
CA ALA A 30 -4.71 -152.38 -39.04
C ALA A 30 -6.03 -151.84 -39.64
N LEU A 31 -7.19 -152.14 -39.04
CA LEU A 31 -8.48 -151.60 -39.51
C LEU A 31 -8.74 -150.17 -39.04
N ALA A 32 -8.21 -149.79 -37.87
CA ALA A 32 -8.36 -148.44 -37.33
C ALA A 32 -7.48 -147.43 -38.10
N ASP A 33 -6.27 -147.83 -38.52
CA ASP A 33 -5.36 -146.98 -39.27
C ASP A 33 -5.88 -146.68 -40.69
N VAL A 34 -6.52 -147.66 -41.34
CA VAL A 34 -7.16 -147.44 -42.66
C VAL A 34 -8.34 -146.47 -42.54
N ALA A 35 -9.18 -146.61 -41.51
CA ALA A 35 -10.28 -145.69 -41.26
C ALA A 35 -9.78 -144.27 -40.95
N PHE A 36 -8.68 -144.14 -40.18
CA PHE A 36 -8.08 -142.85 -39.88
C PHE A 36 -7.46 -142.20 -41.13
N LEU A 37 -6.79 -142.96 -42.00
CA LEU A 37 -6.24 -142.44 -43.25
C LEU A 37 -7.34 -141.97 -44.22
N VAL A 38 -8.47 -142.68 -44.29
CA VAL A 38 -9.62 -142.25 -45.11
C VAL A 38 -10.25 -140.98 -44.54
N LEU A 39 -10.40 -140.88 -43.21
CA LEU A 39 -10.92 -139.68 -42.57
C LEU A 39 -9.96 -138.48 -42.72
N TYR A 40 -8.65 -138.72 -42.58
CA TYR A 40 -7.61 -137.72 -42.78
C TYR A 40 -7.58 -137.23 -44.23
N TYR A 41 -7.70 -138.14 -45.20
CA TYR A 41 -7.82 -137.79 -46.62
C TYR A 41 -9.06 -136.94 -46.90
N TYR A 42 -10.22 -137.31 -46.32
CA TYR A 42 -11.47 -136.55 -46.49
C TYR A 42 -11.39 -135.15 -45.87
N ILE A 43 -10.76 -135.01 -44.70
CA ILE A 43 -10.53 -133.71 -44.06
C ILE A 43 -9.57 -132.85 -44.89
N LEU A 44 -8.49 -133.44 -45.43
CA LEU A 44 -7.56 -132.74 -46.32
C LEU A 44 -8.26 -132.25 -47.60
N GLN A 45 -9.09 -133.08 -48.24
CA GLN A 45 -9.82 -132.70 -49.44
C GLN A 45 -10.82 -131.57 -49.17
N LYS A 46 -11.48 -131.58 -48.00
CA LYS A 46 -12.41 -130.53 -47.59
C LYS A 46 -11.69 -129.21 -47.24
N SER A 47 -10.52 -129.27 -46.60
CA SER A 47 -9.70 -128.08 -46.31
C SER A 47 -9.10 -127.45 -47.57
N PHE A 48 -8.68 -128.24 -48.55
CA PHE A 48 -8.15 -127.71 -49.82
C PHE A 48 -9.25 -127.22 -50.79
N SER A 49 -10.51 -127.62 -50.63
CA SER A 49 -11.62 -127.12 -51.45
C SER A 49 -11.98 -125.63 -51.24
N LYS A 50 -11.41 -124.99 -50.21
CA LYS A 50 -11.66 -123.57 -49.87
C LYS A 50 -10.45 -122.65 -50.03
N LEU A 51 -9.37 -123.10 -50.67
CA LEU A 51 -8.27 -122.22 -51.08
C LEU A 51 -8.44 -121.80 -52.55
N ASN A 52 -8.79 -120.54 -52.77
CA ASN A 52 -8.67 -119.91 -54.08
C ASN A 52 -7.18 -119.88 -54.46
N ILE A 53 -6.79 -120.78 -55.36
CA ILE A 53 -5.47 -120.77 -55.99
C ILE A 53 -5.46 -119.63 -57.00
N ILE A 54 -4.87 -118.49 -56.62
CA ILE A 54 -4.60 -117.35 -57.51
C ILE A 54 -3.44 -117.76 -58.44
N LYS A 55 -3.67 -117.76 -59.75
CA LYS A 55 -2.76 -118.37 -60.74
C LYS A 55 -1.82 -117.39 -61.48
N ASN A 56 -1.77 -116.09 -61.17
CA ASN A 56 -0.89 -115.13 -61.89
C ASN A 56 -0.32 -114.03 -60.99
N ALA A 57 0.99 -113.72 -61.14
CA ALA A 57 1.71 -112.69 -60.38
C ALA A 57 1.36 -111.24 -60.79
N ASP A 58 0.92 -111.02 -62.02
CA ASP A 58 0.59 -109.69 -62.56
C ASP A 58 -0.68 -109.09 -61.95
N GLU A 59 -1.64 -109.94 -61.54
CA GLU A 59 -2.89 -109.51 -60.91
C GLU A 59 -2.67 -108.96 -59.48
N TYR A 60 -1.66 -109.47 -58.77
CA TYR A 60 -1.28 -108.98 -57.43
C TYR A 60 -0.55 -107.62 -57.51
N ALA A 61 0.28 -107.41 -58.54
CA ALA A 61 0.95 -106.13 -58.77
C ALA A 61 -0.04 -105.02 -59.17
N ALA A 62 -1.05 -105.33 -60.00
CA ALA A 62 -2.10 -104.38 -60.38
C ALA A 62 -3.02 -104.01 -59.19
N PHE A 63 -3.39 -104.98 -58.35
CA PHE A 63 -4.23 -104.73 -57.16
C PHE A 63 -3.50 -103.88 -56.11
N THR A 64 -2.21 -104.12 -55.89
CA THR A 64 -1.41 -103.38 -54.90
C THR A 64 -1.07 -101.95 -55.35
N THR A 65 -0.82 -101.73 -56.64
CA THR A 65 -0.58 -100.39 -57.21
C THR A 65 -1.85 -99.54 -57.21
N ALA A 66 -2.99 -100.08 -57.63
CA ALA A 66 -4.28 -99.35 -57.58
C ALA A 66 -4.67 -98.95 -56.14
N ASN A 67 -4.42 -99.81 -55.15
CA ASN A 67 -4.72 -99.52 -53.75
C ASN A 67 -3.73 -98.51 -53.14
N ALA A 68 -2.49 -98.47 -53.62
CA ALA A 68 -1.51 -97.44 -53.26
C ALA A 68 -1.89 -96.07 -53.85
N ASP A 69 -2.32 -96.03 -55.12
CA ASP A 69 -2.77 -94.79 -55.77
C ASP A 69 -4.05 -94.23 -55.13
N GLN A 70 -5.00 -95.09 -54.79
CA GLN A 70 -6.21 -94.68 -54.05
C GLN A 70 -5.84 -94.07 -52.69
N ARG A 71 -4.91 -94.67 -51.96
CA ARG A 71 -4.42 -94.14 -50.68
C ARG A 71 -3.71 -92.81 -50.82
N VAL A 72 -2.96 -92.59 -51.90
CA VAL A 72 -2.29 -91.32 -52.19
C VAL A 72 -3.31 -90.24 -52.55
N GLN A 73 -4.35 -90.57 -53.32
CA GLN A 73 -5.45 -89.64 -53.61
C GLN A 73 -6.24 -89.27 -52.36
N ASP A 74 -6.59 -90.25 -51.52
CA ASP A 74 -7.29 -90.02 -50.26
C ASP A 74 -6.45 -89.15 -49.30
N ALA A 75 -5.13 -89.41 -49.22
CA ALA A 75 -4.21 -88.59 -48.42
C ALA A 75 -4.08 -87.15 -48.95
N LYS A 76 -4.06 -86.95 -50.26
CA LYS A 76 -4.04 -85.60 -50.88
C LYS A 76 -5.35 -84.86 -50.62
N ALA A 77 -6.49 -85.53 -50.79
CA ALA A 77 -7.81 -84.94 -50.51
C ALA A 77 -7.97 -84.58 -49.03
N ALA A 78 -7.48 -85.43 -48.12
CA ALA A 78 -7.46 -85.14 -46.69
C ALA A 78 -6.55 -83.95 -46.35
N ALA A 79 -5.35 -83.87 -46.94
CA ALA A 79 -4.44 -82.75 -46.75
C ALA A 79 -5.00 -81.43 -47.29
N GLU A 80 -5.67 -81.44 -48.45
CA GLU A 80 -6.30 -80.27 -49.04
C GLU A 80 -7.51 -79.79 -48.22
N LYS A 81 -8.30 -80.73 -47.68
CA LYS A 81 -9.39 -80.43 -46.76
C LYS A 81 -8.86 -79.79 -45.46
N MET A 82 -7.84 -80.38 -44.84
CA MET A 82 -7.20 -79.83 -43.65
C MET A 82 -6.60 -78.44 -43.92
N ARG A 83 -6.01 -78.24 -45.10
CA ARG A 83 -5.46 -76.94 -45.50
C ARG A 83 -6.56 -75.89 -45.60
N LYS A 84 -7.67 -76.17 -46.30
CA LYS A 84 -8.81 -75.24 -46.39
C LYS A 84 -9.39 -74.92 -45.02
N GLU A 85 -9.59 -75.92 -44.17
CA GLU A 85 -10.08 -75.72 -42.79
C GLU A 85 -9.13 -74.84 -41.97
N THR A 86 -7.81 -75.01 -42.13
CA THR A 86 -6.81 -74.16 -41.45
C THR A 86 -6.75 -72.74 -42.01
N GLU A 87 -6.89 -72.56 -43.33
CA GLU A 87 -6.93 -71.26 -44.00
C GLU A 87 -8.20 -70.49 -43.57
N ASP A 88 -9.36 -71.15 -43.54
CA ASP A 88 -10.62 -70.58 -43.08
C ASP A 88 -10.57 -70.22 -41.58
N SER A 89 -9.99 -71.10 -40.74
CA SER A 89 -9.79 -70.81 -39.31
C SER A 89 -8.85 -69.63 -39.08
N CYS A 90 -7.77 -69.52 -39.87
CA CYS A 90 -6.83 -68.41 -39.80
C CYS A 90 -7.51 -67.10 -40.24
N ALA A 91 -8.24 -67.12 -41.35
CA ALA A 91 -9.00 -65.97 -41.85
C ALA A 91 -10.05 -65.49 -40.84
N GLN A 92 -10.75 -66.41 -40.17
CA GLN A 92 -11.72 -66.07 -39.14
C GLN A 92 -11.04 -65.42 -37.91
N LYS A 93 -9.91 -65.95 -37.46
CA LYS A 93 -9.15 -65.34 -36.35
C LYS A 93 -8.62 -63.95 -36.71
N LEU A 94 -8.14 -63.76 -37.94
CA LEU A 94 -7.67 -62.46 -38.43
C LEU A 94 -8.80 -61.42 -38.41
N ARG A 95 -10.00 -61.76 -38.92
CA ARG A 95 -11.17 -60.87 -38.86
C ARG A 95 -11.54 -60.49 -37.44
N THR A 96 -11.57 -61.45 -36.51
CA THR A 96 -11.87 -61.17 -35.10
C THR A 96 -10.85 -60.22 -34.47
N VAL A 97 -9.56 -60.38 -34.79
CA VAL A 97 -8.51 -59.49 -34.29
C VAL A 97 -8.61 -58.09 -34.91
N GLU A 98 -8.92 -58.00 -36.21
CA GLU A 98 -9.15 -56.74 -36.90
C GLU A 98 -10.32 -55.96 -36.30
N ASP A 99 -11.44 -56.63 -36.04
CA ASP A 99 -12.61 -56.03 -35.38
C ASP A 99 -12.27 -55.56 -33.96
N GLN A 100 -11.55 -56.36 -33.17
CA GLN A 100 -11.11 -55.95 -31.82
C GLN A 100 -10.15 -54.75 -31.85
N ILE A 101 -9.27 -54.66 -32.85
CA ILE A 101 -8.36 -53.52 -33.02
C ILE A 101 -9.17 -52.27 -33.39
N LYS A 102 -10.17 -52.41 -34.27
CA LYS A 102 -11.05 -51.32 -34.68
C LYS A 102 -11.82 -50.77 -33.48
N ASP A 103 -12.46 -51.62 -32.69
CA ASP A 103 -13.21 -51.22 -31.50
C ASP A 103 -12.30 -50.51 -30.48
N LYS A 104 -11.11 -51.05 -30.22
CA LYS A 104 -10.14 -50.41 -29.31
C LYS A 104 -9.68 -49.04 -29.81
N ARG A 105 -9.48 -48.88 -31.12
CA ARG A 105 -9.12 -47.60 -31.74
C ARG A 105 -10.25 -46.58 -31.62
N GLU A 106 -11.50 -46.99 -31.86
CA GLU A 106 -12.66 -46.12 -31.69
C GLU A 106 -12.82 -45.66 -30.24
N HIS A 107 -12.70 -46.58 -29.26
CA HIS A 107 -12.73 -46.23 -27.84
C HIS A 107 -11.55 -45.33 -27.40
N ALA A 108 -10.35 -45.53 -27.95
CA ALA A 108 -9.21 -44.65 -27.69
C ALA A 108 -9.44 -43.24 -28.26
N ALA A 109 -9.96 -43.15 -29.49
CA ALA A 109 -10.29 -41.88 -30.13
C ALA A 109 -11.39 -41.11 -29.39
N GLN A 110 -12.43 -41.80 -28.89
CA GLN A 110 -13.47 -41.19 -28.07
C GLN A 110 -12.91 -40.63 -26.74
N ARG A 111 -12.03 -41.38 -26.06
CA ARG A 111 -11.39 -40.91 -24.83
C ARG A 111 -10.47 -39.71 -25.07
N ALA A 112 -9.71 -39.69 -26.16
CA ALA A 112 -8.87 -38.56 -26.53
C ALA A 112 -9.71 -37.29 -26.76
N ARG A 113 -10.81 -37.40 -27.52
CA ARG A 113 -11.74 -36.27 -27.74
C ARG A 113 -12.37 -35.75 -26.44
N ALA A 114 -12.75 -36.64 -25.53
CA ALA A 114 -13.29 -36.24 -24.23
C ALA A 114 -12.25 -35.49 -23.38
N ALA A 115 -11.00 -35.95 -23.39
CA ALA A 115 -9.90 -35.29 -22.68
C ALA A 115 -9.56 -33.91 -23.29
N GLU A 116 -9.61 -33.77 -24.62
CA GLU A 116 -9.41 -32.50 -25.31
C GLU A 116 -10.49 -31.47 -24.94
N LEU A 117 -11.75 -31.88 -24.92
CA LEU A 117 -12.86 -31.03 -24.48
C LEU A 117 -12.73 -30.60 -23.02
N GLU A 118 -12.32 -31.51 -22.13
CA GLU A 118 -12.09 -31.20 -20.72
C GLU A 118 -10.92 -30.23 -20.52
N LEU A 119 -9.84 -30.39 -21.32
CA LEU A 119 -8.70 -29.48 -21.32
C LEU A 119 -9.11 -28.07 -21.78
N GLU A 120 -9.89 -27.97 -22.86
CA GLU A 120 -10.39 -26.69 -23.37
C GLU A 120 -11.28 -25.99 -22.32
N HIS A 121 -12.15 -26.74 -21.64
CA HIS A 121 -12.97 -26.21 -20.56
C HIS A 121 -12.12 -25.70 -19.39
N LYS A 122 -11.11 -26.48 -18.96
CA LYS A 122 -10.19 -26.05 -17.89
C LYS A 122 -9.38 -24.82 -18.28
N GLN A 123 -8.92 -24.72 -19.53
CA GLN A 123 -8.22 -23.54 -20.03
C GLN A 123 -9.11 -22.29 -20.01
N LYS A 124 -10.38 -22.40 -20.42
CA LYS A 124 -11.34 -21.29 -20.31
C LYS A 124 -11.58 -20.87 -18.86
N CYS A 125 -11.71 -21.83 -17.95
CA CYS A 125 -11.89 -21.56 -16.52
C CYS A 125 -10.66 -20.83 -15.92
N VAL A 126 -9.45 -21.26 -16.26
CA VAL A 126 -8.21 -20.59 -15.85
C VAL A 126 -8.13 -19.18 -16.41
N ALA A 127 -8.51 -18.96 -17.67
CA ALA A 127 -8.55 -17.63 -18.27
C ALA A 127 -9.54 -16.70 -17.53
N GLN A 128 -10.73 -17.21 -17.18
CA GLN A 128 -11.74 -16.47 -16.44
C GLN A 128 -11.25 -16.08 -15.02
N LEU A 129 -10.69 -17.04 -14.29
CA LEU A 129 -10.13 -16.80 -12.95
C LEU A 129 -8.99 -15.77 -12.97
N ASN A 130 -8.16 -15.76 -14.02
CA ASN A 130 -7.10 -14.76 -14.16
C ASN A 130 -7.64 -13.34 -14.42
N ILE A 131 -8.81 -13.21 -15.06
CA ILE A 131 -9.49 -11.92 -15.23
C ILE A 131 -10.03 -11.45 -13.87
N GLU A 132 -10.73 -12.31 -13.14
CA GLU A 132 -11.24 -11.98 -11.79
C GLU A 132 -10.12 -11.60 -10.82
N ILE A 133 -8.99 -12.31 -10.86
CA ILE A 133 -7.80 -11.95 -10.05
C ILE A 133 -7.25 -10.57 -10.42
N ARG A 134 -7.30 -10.18 -11.70
CA ARG A 134 -6.86 -8.85 -12.13
C ARG A 134 -7.83 -7.78 -11.63
N ASP A 135 -9.12 -7.99 -11.83
CA ASP A 135 -10.16 -7.02 -11.44
C ASP A 135 -10.14 -6.79 -9.92
N LEU A 136 -10.04 -7.86 -9.12
CA LEU A 136 -9.91 -7.76 -7.66
C LEU A 136 -8.63 -7.04 -7.23
N LYS A 137 -7.51 -7.22 -7.96
CA LYS A 137 -6.27 -6.48 -7.67
C LYS A 137 -6.42 -4.99 -7.95
N ASP A 138 -7.08 -4.63 -9.04
CA ASP A 138 -7.33 -3.23 -9.40
C ASP A 138 -8.28 -2.58 -8.38
N GLU A 139 -9.32 -3.29 -7.91
CA GLU A 139 -10.19 -2.83 -6.82
C GLU A 139 -9.44 -2.62 -5.50
N ILE A 140 -8.54 -3.54 -5.14
CA ILE A 140 -7.68 -3.39 -3.95
C ILE A 140 -6.78 -2.16 -4.09
N GLU A 141 -6.19 -1.92 -5.27
CA GLU A 141 -5.32 -0.77 -5.50
C GLU A 141 -6.10 0.55 -5.39
N VAL A 142 -7.33 0.61 -5.92
CA VAL A 142 -8.21 1.78 -5.78
C VAL A 142 -8.60 1.99 -4.31
N ALA A 143 -9.03 0.94 -3.61
CA ALA A 143 -9.38 1.02 -2.20
C ALA A 143 -8.18 1.43 -1.32
N GLN A 144 -6.96 0.97 -1.65
CA GLN A 144 -5.74 1.41 -0.98
C GLN A 144 -5.43 2.88 -1.25
N ARG A 145 -5.58 3.36 -2.48
CA ARG A 145 -5.41 4.80 -2.81
C ARG A 145 -6.45 5.66 -2.10
N GLU A 146 -7.70 5.23 -2.03
CA GLU A 146 -8.76 5.91 -1.29
C GLU A 146 -8.50 5.91 0.22
N ALA A 147 -8.05 4.80 0.79
CA ALA A 147 -7.65 4.73 2.20
C ALA A 147 -6.45 5.66 2.51
N VAL A 148 -5.48 5.78 1.59
CA VAL A 148 -4.37 6.73 1.70
C VAL A 148 -4.86 8.18 1.59
N ALA A 149 -5.83 8.46 0.72
CA ALA A 149 -6.44 9.79 0.59
C ALA A 149 -7.26 10.18 1.82
N VAL A 150 -8.02 9.25 2.41
CA VAL A 150 -8.74 9.46 3.68
C VAL A 150 -7.77 9.60 4.85
N SER A 151 -6.64 8.90 4.83
CA SER A 151 -5.55 9.06 5.80
C SER A 151 -4.74 10.35 5.59
N SER A 152 -4.87 11.03 4.44
CA SER A 152 -4.18 12.31 4.16
C SER A 152 -4.68 13.44 5.06
N SER A 153 -5.96 13.46 5.44
CA SER A 153 -6.47 14.36 6.47
C SER A 153 -6.23 13.76 7.84
N VAL A 154 -5.06 14.03 8.43
CA VAL A 154 -4.88 13.85 9.87
C VAL A 154 -5.28 15.18 10.50
N PRO A 155 -6.48 15.28 11.09
CA PRO A 155 -6.85 16.50 11.80
C PRO A 155 -5.85 16.65 12.96
N VAL A 156 -5.02 17.68 12.87
CA VAL A 156 -4.36 18.19 14.06
C VAL A 156 -5.47 18.77 14.91
N ASP A 157 -5.62 18.21 16.10
CA ASP A 157 -6.49 18.72 17.12
C ASP A 157 -5.79 19.94 17.72
N TYR A 158 -6.24 21.12 17.29
CA TYR A 158 -5.66 22.40 17.68
C TYR A 158 -6.06 22.81 19.10
N ASP A 159 -6.94 22.05 19.76
CA ASP A 159 -7.41 22.32 21.13
C ASP A 159 -6.51 21.66 22.19
N ILE A 160 -5.58 20.79 21.78
CA ILE A 160 -4.65 20.12 22.69
C ILE A 160 -3.21 20.61 22.53
N SER A 161 -2.48 20.62 23.64
CA SER A 161 -1.10 21.08 23.73
C SER A 161 -0.09 20.12 23.10
N SER A 162 1.12 20.64 22.86
CA SER A 162 2.25 19.81 22.43
C SER A 162 2.59 18.72 23.47
N ALA A 163 2.39 18.98 24.76
CA ALA A 163 2.60 18.01 25.83
C ALA A 163 1.58 16.86 25.77
N GLU A 164 0.31 17.15 25.59
CA GLU A 164 -0.74 16.13 25.46
C GLU A 164 -0.52 15.23 24.22
N TYR A 165 0.02 15.77 23.14
CA TYR A 165 0.45 14.96 22.00
C TYR A 165 1.59 13.99 22.33
N LYS A 166 2.51 14.36 23.25
CA LYS A 166 3.53 13.43 23.76
C LYS A 166 2.91 12.33 24.61
N ASP A 167 1.89 12.66 25.39
CA ASP A 167 1.17 11.67 26.19
C ASP A 167 0.39 10.70 25.30
N LYS A 168 -0.32 11.20 24.28
CA LYS A 168 -0.97 10.36 23.25
C LYS A 168 0.04 9.46 22.53
N PHE A 169 1.22 9.99 22.19
CA PHE A 169 2.31 9.19 21.62
C PHE A 169 2.79 8.10 22.58
N ALA A 170 2.95 8.39 23.87
CA ALA A 170 3.34 7.41 24.87
C ALA A 170 2.27 6.31 25.05
N LEU A 171 0.98 6.67 25.01
CA LEU A 171 -0.13 5.71 25.00
C LEU A 171 -0.08 4.81 23.77
N ALA A 172 0.15 5.36 22.58
CA ALA A 172 0.29 4.57 21.36
C ALA A 172 1.52 3.63 21.40
N GLN A 173 2.59 4.00 22.09
CA GLN A 173 3.73 3.11 22.36
C GLN A 173 3.39 1.98 23.34
N LEU A 174 2.50 2.22 24.30
CA LEU A 174 2.00 1.18 25.20
C LEU A 174 1.10 0.20 24.45
N ASN A 175 0.18 0.71 23.61
CA ASN A 175 -0.68 -0.10 22.75
C ASN A 175 0.14 -0.99 21.80
N GLU A 176 1.25 -0.47 21.25
CA GLU A 176 2.18 -1.27 20.44
C GLU A 176 2.77 -2.44 21.26
N LYS A 177 3.26 -2.17 22.47
CA LYS A 177 3.82 -3.21 23.34
C LYS A 177 2.79 -4.27 23.69
N GLU A 178 1.56 -3.85 23.98
CA GLU A 178 0.45 -4.75 24.26
C GLU A 178 0.11 -5.62 23.05
N CYS A 179 -0.02 -5.02 21.86
CA CYS A 179 -0.27 -5.72 20.59
C CYS A 179 0.79 -6.80 20.29
N ILE A 180 2.07 -6.48 20.53
CA ILE A 180 3.17 -7.45 20.39
C ILE A 180 3.09 -8.55 21.45
N SER A 181 2.78 -8.20 22.71
CA SER A 181 2.74 -9.17 23.81
C SER A 181 1.54 -10.14 23.74
N SER A 182 0.41 -9.68 23.21
CA SER A 182 -0.81 -10.45 23.02
C SER A 182 -0.77 -11.31 21.74
N ASN A 183 0.36 -11.32 21.03
CA ASN A 183 0.57 -12.07 19.79
C ASN A 183 -0.38 -11.69 18.63
N ASN A 184 -0.93 -10.46 18.68
CA ASN A 184 -1.83 -9.92 17.65
C ASN A 184 -1.08 -9.12 16.58
N ALA A 185 0.21 -8.83 16.80
CA ALA A 185 1.01 -8.02 15.90
C ALA A 185 1.46 -8.76 14.61
N VAL A 186 1.46 -10.10 14.62
CA VAL A 186 1.99 -10.93 13.54
C VAL A 186 1.11 -12.17 13.35
N SER A 187 0.65 -12.38 12.13
CA SER A 187 -0.03 -13.60 11.71
C SER A 187 0.99 -14.65 11.24
N VAL A 188 0.83 -15.88 11.72
CA VAL A 188 1.71 -17.02 11.38
C VAL A 188 0.89 -18.16 10.81
N TYR A 189 1.30 -18.67 9.66
CA TYR A 189 0.67 -19.80 8.96
C TYR A 189 1.68 -20.86 8.49
N SER A 190 2.87 -20.87 9.09
CA SER A 190 3.97 -21.78 8.76
C SER A 190 3.95 -23.06 9.60
N ASP A 191 4.25 -24.20 8.98
CA ASP A 191 4.43 -25.51 9.64
C ASP A 191 5.87 -25.73 10.14
N ALA A 192 6.74 -24.72 10.02
CA ALA A 192 8.13 -24.80 10.46
C ALA A 192 8.25 -24.98 11.99
N PRO A 193 9.39 -25.48 12.50
CA PRO A 193 9.61 -25.59 13.94
C PRO A 193 9.41 -24.24 14.66
N GLN A 194 8.76 -24.27 15.82
CA GLN A 194 8.41 -23.06 16.58
C GLN A 194 9.61 -22.14 16.85
N SER A 195 10.82 -22.69 17.00
CA SER A 195 12.05 -21.92 17.18
C SER A 195 12.38 -21.04 15.96
N VAL A 196 12.15 -21.55 14.75
CA VAL A 196 12.38 -20.86 13.48
C VAL A 196 11.31 -19.78 13.29
N VAL A 197 10.04 -20.13 13.49
CA VAL A 197 8.92 -19.18 13.46
C VAL A 197 9.16 -18.02 14.41
N ASN A 198 9.51 -18.29 15.67
CA ASN A 198 9.78 -17.25 16.66
C ASN A 198 10.98 -16.37 16.29
N ALA A 199 11.99 -16.91 15.59
CA ALA A 199 13.11 -16.12 15.09
C ALA A 199 12.67 -15.17 13.96
N ASN A 200 11.87 -15.67 13.02
CA ASN A 200 11.33 -14.88 11.91
C ASN A 200 10.38 -13.79 12.39
N VAL A 201 9.49 -14.09 13.34
CA VAL A 201 8.60 -13.12 14.01
C VAL A 201 9.42 -12.00 14.67
N LYS A 202 10.49 -12.34 15.40
CA LYS A 202 11.37 -11.32 16.00
C LYS A 202 12.10 -10.49 14.95
N GLN A 203 12.49 -11.09 13.83
CA GLN A 203 13.22 -10.41 12.77
C GLN A 203 12.33 -9.40 12.03
N ILE A 204 11.14 -9.81 11.58
CA ILE A 204 10.20 -8.92 10.87
C ILE A 204 9.79 -7.74 11.74
N LEU A 205 9.46 -7.98 13.03
CA LEU A 205 9.13 -6.93 13.99
C LEU A 205 10.30 -5.97 14.21
N ARG A 206 11.53 -6.48 14.35
CA ARG A 206 12.72 -5.64 14.53
C ARG A 206 12.99 -4.77 13.32
N CYS A 207 12.88 -5.34 12.11
CA CYS A 207 13.03 -4.59 10.87
C CYS A 207 11.98 -3.48 10.78
N PHE A 208 10.70 -3.80 10.93
CA PHE A 208 9.61 -2.83 10.86
C PHE A 208 9.75 -1.73 11.92
N ASN A 209 10.05 -2.10 13.17
CA ASN A 209 10.25 -1.13 14.25
C ASN A 209 11.45 -0.21 13.99
N SER A 210 12.54 -0.72 13.43
CA SER A 210 13.71 0.12 13.12
C SER A 210 13.43 1.14 12.02
N GLU A 211 12.76 0.73 10.94
CA GLU A 211 12.39 1.62 9.83
C GLU A 211 11.35 2.66 10.27
N THR A 212 10.27 2.22 10.94
CA THR A 212 9.21 3.12 11.40
C THR A 212 9.72 4.10 12.46
N ALA A 213 10.55 3.67 13.41
CA ALA A 213 11.12 4.57 14.40
C ALA A 213 11.98 5.68 13.78
N ALA A 214 12.76 5.35 12.74
CA ALA A 214 13.56 6.33 12.02
C ALA A 214 12.68 7.32 11.24
N ILE A 215 11.59 6.85 10.63
CA ILE A 215 10.64 7.70 9.89
C ILE A 215 9.90 8.64 10.86
N ILE A 216 9.32 8.10 11.92
CA ILE A 216 8.53 8.82 12.92
C ILE A 216 9.41 9.90 13.61
N LYS A 217 10.66 9.57 13.95
CA LYS A 217 11.59 10.53 14.57
C LYS A 217 11.91 11.73 13.68
N ASN A 218 11.95 11.54 12.37
CA ASN A 218 12.34 12.57 11.38
C ASN A 218 11.12 13.22 10.69
N VAL A 219 9.92 13.04 11.24
CA VAL A 219 8.72 13.72 10.74
C VAL A 219 8.81 15.21 11.02
N THR A 220 8.36 16.00 10.06
CA THR A 220 8.31 17.46 10.08
C THR A 220 6.95 17.91 9.53
N THR A 221 6.62 19.18 9.69
CA THR A 221 5.40 19.78 9.14
C THR A 221 5.29 19.67 7.61
N ARG A 222 6.39 19.37 6.91
CA ARG A 222 6.46 19.34 5.44
C ARG A 222 6.41 17.96 4.82
N ASN A 223 6.68 16.90 5.59
CA ASN A 223 6.95 15.57 5.04
C ASN A 223 5.99 14.47 5.53
N ILE A 224 4.86 14.85 6.15
CA ILE A 224 3.92 13.90 6.76
C ILE A 224 3.41 12.85 5.76
N ASP A 225 3.00 13.25 4.55
CA ASP A 225 2.48 12.31 3.54
C ASP A 225 3.56 11.37 3.01
N SER A 226 4.79 11.88 2.86
CA SER A 226 5.93 11.05 2.48
C SER A 226 6.30 10.07 3.59
N ALA A 227 6.29 10.51 4.86
CA ALA A 227 6.54 9.66 6.01
C ALA A 227 5.50 8.54 6.11
N ARG A 228 4.20 8.87 5.98
CA ARG A 228 3.11 7.89 5.93
C ARG A 228 3.31 6.86 4.82
N SER A 229 3.56 7.34 3.60
CA SER A 229 3.79 6.47 2.44
C SER A 229 4.98 5.54 2.64
N LYS A 230 6.06 6.00 3.30
CA LYS A 230 7.22 5.17 3.62
C LYS A 230 6.89 4.08 4.64
N ILE A 231 6.10 4.37 5.66
CA ILE A 231 5.64 3.37 6.64
C ILE A 231 4.80 2.28 5.96
N ILE A 232 3.84 2.69 5.12
CA ILE A 232 2.97 1.75 4.39
C ILE A 232 3.80 0.85 3.45
N LYS A 233 4.71 1.44 2.67
CA LYS A 233 5.60 0.69 1.78
C LYS A 233 6.53 -0.26 2.53
N SER A 234 7.04 0.15 3.70
CA SER A 234 7.84 -0.71 4.58
C SER A 234 7.05 -1.93 5.04
N PHE A 235 5.80 -1.72 5.49
CA PHE A 235 4.89 -2.79 5.88
C PHE A 235 4.64 -3.79 4.74
N GLU A 236 4.24 -3.30 3.57
CA GLU A 236 3.97 -4.14 2.39
C GLU A 236 5.23 -4.90 1.93
N MET A 237 6.38 -4.23 1.91
CA MET A 237 7.65 -4.82 1.51
C MET A 237 8.06 -5.95 2.46
N LEU A 238 7.96 -5.73 3.77
CA LEU A 238 8.30 -6.74 4.77
C LEU A 238 7.36 -7.94 4.68
N ASN A 239 6.05 -7.73 4.58
CA ASN A 239 5.11 -8.83 4.40
C ASN A 239 5.42 -9.65 3.14
N ARG A 240 5.81 -9.00 2.04
CA ARG A 240 6.24 -9.72 0.83
C ARG A 240 7.52 -10.53 1.02
N ILE A 241 8.50 -10.02 1.78
CA ILE A 241 9.78 -10.69 2.02
C ILE A 241 9.59 -11.94 2.89
N PHE A 242 8.74 -11.86 3.92
CA PHE A 242 8.53 -12.93 4.89
C PHE A 242 7.35 -13.87 4.55
N ALA A 243 6.56 -13.57 3.51
CA ALA A 243 5.51 -14.45 3.01
C ALA A 243 5.96 -15.90 2.73
N PRO A 244 7.15 -16.16 2.12
CA PRO A 244 7.64 -17.54 1.94
C PRO A 244 7.90 -18.28 3.25
N ASP A 245 8.20 -17.55 4.33
CA ASP A 245 8.43 -18.10 5.66
C ASP A 245 7.13 -18.30 6.46
N GLY A 246 6.00 -17.85 5.92
CA GLY A 246 4.68 -17.94 6.52
C GLY A 246 4.44 -17.01 7.70
N VAL A 247 5.06 -15.82 7.67
CA VAL A 247 4.99 -14.79 8.72
C VAL A 247 4.64 -13.44 8.11
N GLU A 248 3.58 -12.80 8.60
CA GLU A 248 3.08 -11.52 8.10
C GLU A 248 2.72 -10.57 9.25
N LEU A 249 3.09 -9.29 9.14
CA LEU A 249 2.66 -8.25 10.07
C LEU A 249 1.15 -8.01 9.95
N ASP A 250 0.48 -7.86 11.09
CA ASP A 250 -0.93 -7.53 11.14
C ASP A 250 -1.21 -6.05 10.89
N ARG A 251 -2.36 -5.75 10.31
CA ARG A 251 -2.81 -4.39 10.02
C ARG A 251 -2.96 -3.54 11.29
N GLN A 252 -3.33 -4.12 12.43
CA GLN A 252 -3.41 -3.41 13.70
C GLN A 252 -2.07 -2.75 14.07
N LEU A 253 -0.95 -3.43 13.82
CA LEU A 253 0.37 -2.87 14.09
C LEU A 253 0.68 -1.68 13.17
N LEU A 254 0.29 -1.77 11.89
CA LEU A 254 0.42 -0.65 10.95
C LEU A 254 -0.39 0.57 11.43
N GLU A 255 -1.63 0.37 11.86
CA GLU A 255 -2.50 1.44 12.34
C GLU A 255 -1.92 2.14 13.59
N ILE A 256 -1.40 1.37 14.55
CA ILE A 256 -0.71 1.92 15.74
C ILE A 256 0.52 2.74 15.33
N LYS A 257 1.32 2.28 14.35
CA LYS A 257 2.49 3.05 13.87
C LYS A 257 2.09 4.34 13.17
N LEU A 258 0.99 4.33 12.42
CA LEU A 258 0.44 5.53 11.79
C LEU A 258 -0.11 6.50 12.83
N GLU A 259 -0.74 6.01 13.90
CA GLU A 259 -1.17 6.84 15.04
C GLU A 259 0.02 7.50 15.74
N GLN A 260 1.11 6.75 15.98
CA GLN A 260 2.36 7.28 16.52
C GLN A 260 2.94 8.40 15.63
N LEU A 261 2.95 8.20 14.30
CA LEU A 261 3.38 9.23 13.35
C LEU A 261 2.52 10.50 13.46
N ASN A 262 1.20 10.33 13.55
CA ASN A 262 0.25 11.43 13.66
C ASN A 262 0.42 12.21 14.96
N CYS A 263 0.65 11.52 16.09
CA CYS A 263 0.92 12.18 17.37
C CYS A 263 2.21 13.01 17.33
N MET A 264 3.27 12.47 16.72
CA MET A 264 4.54 13.19 16.55
C MET A 264 4.39 14.41 15.63
N TYR A 265 3.62 14.28 14.55
CA TYR A 265 3.30 15.41 13.67
C TYR A 265 2.50 16.50 14.40
N GLY A 266 1.44 16.11 15.13
CA GLY A 266 0.65 17.04 15.95
C GLY A 266 1.50 17.74 17.01
N ASN A 267 2.42 17.01 17.66
CA ASN A 267 3.39 17.60 18.59
C ASN A 267 4.26 18.68 17.93
N GLN A 268 4.78 18.44 16.71
CA GLN A 268 5.61 19.41 15.99
C GLN A 268 4.81 20.67 15.64
N VAL A 269 3.59 20.50 15.10
CA VAL A 269 2.71 21.63 14.74
C VAL A 269 2.38 22.48 15.97
N MET A 270 1.97 21.84 17.08
CA MET A 270 1.62 22.57 18.30
C MET A 270 2.83 23.19 18.99
N ALA A 271 4.01 22.54 18.97
CA ALA A 271 5.23 23.11 19.51
C ALA A 271 5.71 24.34 18.72
N GLU A 272 5.59 24.33 17.39
CA GLU A 272 5.88 25.51 16.57
C GLU A 272 4.93 26.66 16.91
N ARG A 273 3.63 26.37 17.04
CA ARG A 273 2.62 27.35 17.45
C ARG A 273 2.93 27.92 18.83
N GLU A 274 3.06 27.10 19.87
CA GLU A 274 3.38 27.54 21.24
C GLU A 274 4.64 28.42 21.28
N LYS A 275 5.66 28.07 20.49
CA LYS A 275 6.89 28.86 20.37
C LYS A 275 6.64 30.22 19.72
N GLU A 276 5.81 30.30 18.68
CA GLU A 276 5.36 31.57 18.11
C GLU A 276 4.56 32.38 19.12
N GLU A 277 3.71 31.74 19.92
CA GLU A 277 2.93 32.42 20.94
C GLU A 277 3.80 33.04 22.03
N GLN A 278 4.80 32.28 22.52
CA GLN A 278 5.78 32.80 23.47
C GLN A 278 6.64 33.92 22.89
N ARG A 279 7.00 33.84 21.60
CA ARG A 279 7.70 34.95 20.92
C ARG A 279 6.86 36.21 20.91
N ALA A 280 5.57 36.10 20.56
CA ALA A 280 4.65 37.22 20.54
C ALA A 280 4.47 37.84 21.94
N ILE A 281 4.31 37.03 22.99
CA ILE A 281 4.22 37.52 24.37
C ILE A 281 5.49 38.29 24.76
N ARG A 282 6.67 37.76 24.44
CA ARG A 282 7.94 38.46 24.70
C ARG A 282 8.05 39.78 23.93
N GLU A 283 7.66 39.80 22.67
CA GLU A 283 7.65 41.01 21.84
C GLU A 283 6.69 42.06 22.40
N GLN A 284 5.50 41.65 22.86
CA GLN A 284 4.56 42.53 23.55
C GLN A 284 5.18 43.10 24.83
N MET A 285 5.75 42.25 25.70
CA MET A 285 6.40 42.71 26.94
C MET A 285 7.54 43.71 26.68
N LEU A 286 8.36 43.48 25.65
CA LEU A 286 9.42 44.40 25.26
C LEU A 286 8.85 45.74 24.76
N GLU A 287 7.76 45.71 24.00
CA GLU A 287 7.07 46.91 23.54
C GLU A 287 6.46 47.70 24.70
N GLU A 288 5.82 47.03 25.67
CA GLU A 288 5.28 47.68 26.87
C GLU A 288 6.39 48.36 27.70
N GLU A 289 7.54 47.69 27.84
CA GLU A 289 8.69 48.23 28.56
C GLU A 289 9.28 49.46 27.86
N LYS A 290 9.35 49.45 26.51
CA LYS A 290 9.78 50.63 25.76
C LYS A 290 8.82 51.80 25.93
N VAL A 291 7.52 51.56 25.88
CA VAL A 291 6.48 52.58 26.14
C VAL A 291 6.66 53.17 27.54
N ARG A 292 6.87 52.34 28.57
CA ARG A 292 7.13 52.83 29.95
C ARG A 292 8.35 53.74 29.99
N ARG A 293 9.46 53.32 29.39
CA ARG A 293 10.70 54.12 29.36
C ARG A 293 10.55 55.43 28.60
N GLU A 294 9.76 55.46 27.52
CA GLU A 294 9.44 56.70 26.81
C GLU A 294 8.64 57.67 27.67
N ILE A 295 7.60 57.17 28.35
CA ILE A 295 6.79 57.97 29.28
C ILE A 295 7.67 58.55 30.39
N GLU A 296 8.54 57.75 31.00
CA GLU A 296 9.46 58.21 32.05
C GLU A 296 10.44 59.28 31.55
N ARG A 297 10.99 59.10 30.34
CA ARG A 297 11.91 60.08 29.72
C ARG A 297 11.20 61.39 29.42
N GLU A 298 9.99 61.34 28.84
CA GLU A 298 9.26 62.56 28.48
C GLU A 298 8.81 63.30 29.74
N LYS A 299 8.38 62.59 30.79
CA LYS A 299 8.13 63.19 32.10
C LYS A 299 9.34 63.92 32.66
N ALA A 300 10.51 63.27 32.65
CA ALA A 300 11.74 63.87 33.15
C ALA A 300 12.16 65.12 32.35
N LYS A 301 11.89 65.12 31.04
CA LYS A 301 12.13 66.27 30.15
C LYS A 301 11.17 67.41 30.46
N LEU A 302 9.86 67.15 30.55
CA LEU A 302 8.84 68.13 30.94
C LEU A 302 9.14 68.73 32.32
N ASP A 303 9.52 67.91 33.32
CA ASP A 303 9.92 68.38 34.64
C ASP A 303 11.15 69.30 34.62
N LYS A 304 12.07 69.10 33.68
CA LYS A 304 13.26 69.94 33.53
C LYS A 304 12.91 71.26 32.87
N GLU A 305 12.13 71.23 31.80
CA GLU A 305 11.67 72.41 31.07
C GLU A 305 10.77 73.30 31.95
N GLU A 306 9.84 72.71 32.71
CA GLU A 306 8.99 73.43 33.68
C GLU A 306 9.85 74.16 34.72
N ARG A 307 10.85 73.48 35.29
CA ARG A 307 11.80 74.10 36.24
C ARG A 307 12.60 75.23 35.59
N GLN A 308 13.04 75.06 34.36
CA GLN A 308 13.78 76.09 33.63
C GLN A 308 12.91 77.34 33.40
N PHE A 309 11.68 77.18 32.92
CA PHE A 309 10.77 78.30 32.70
C PHE A 309 10.38 79.00 34.00
N LYS A 310 10.05 78.26 35.07
CA LYS A 310 9.74 78.85 36.38
C LYS A 310 10.91 79.67 36.94
N ASN A 311 12.13 79.14 36.86
CA ASN A 311 13.32 79.85 37.32
C ASN A 311 13.60 81.10 36.48
N GLU A 312 13.41 81.04 35.16
CA GLU A 312 13.65 82.19 34.29
C GLU A 312 12.59 83.29 34.49
N ILE A 313 11.32 82.92 34.66
CA ILE A 313 10.25 83.85 35.05
C ILE A 313 10.61 84.53 36.37
N GLN A 314 11.08 83.78 37.38
CA GLN A 314 11.46 84.34 38.67
C GLN A 314 12.63 85.35 38.57
N LYS A 315 13.63 85.09 37.72
CA LYS A 315 14.73 86.04 37.46
C LYS A 315 14.22 87.29 36.76
N LEU A 316 13.42 87.14 35.71
CA LEU A 316 12.86 88.27 34.96
C LEU A 316 11.96 89.15 35.85
N MET A 317 11.17 88.54 36.74
CA MET A 317 10.39 89.25 37.76
C MET A 317 11.29 90.04 38.73
N THR A 318 12.44 89.48 39.12
CA THR A 318 13.41 90.18 39.97
C THR A 318 14.05 91.37 39.26
N TYR A 319 14.34 91.24 37.96
CA TYR A 319 14.88 92.33 37.14
C TYR A 319 13.83 93.42 36.84
N LEU A 320 12.57 93.05 36.69
CA LEU A 320 11.44 93.97 36.52
C LEU A 320 11.36 95.00 37.67
N HIS A 321 11.63 94.58 38.90
CA HIS A 321 11.63 95.46 40.07
C HIS A 321 12.78 96.48 40.11
N LYS A 322 13.82 96.31 39.26
CA LYS A 322 15.05 97.14 39.26
C LYS A 322 15.26 97.96 37.98
N ALA A 323 14.40 97.81 36.97
CA ALA A 323 14.61 98.33 35.62
C ALA A 323 13.89 99.68 35.36
N ASP A 324 14.32 100.41 34.32
CA ASP A 324 13.67 101.64 33.82
C ASP A 324 12.46 101.34 32.90
N ASP A 325 11.61 102.33 32.62
CA ASP A 325 10.27 102.11 32.02
C ASP A 325 10.26 101.41 30.65
N ILE A 326 11.30 101.58 29.82
CA ILE A 326 11.41 100.89 28.52
C ILE A 326 11.83 99.42 28.69
N GLU A 327 12.74 99.14 29.62
CA GLU A 327 13.22 97.78 29.92
C GLU A 327 12.15 96.94 30.60
N LYS A 328 11.29 97.57 31.44
CA LYS A 328 10.15 96.90 32.06
C LYS A 328 9.21 96.27 31.04
N GLN A 329 8.90 96.98 29.94
CA GLN A 329 8.00 96.46 28.92
C GLN A 329 8.56 95.21 28.25
N LEU A 330 9.86 95.19 27.94
CA LEU A 330 10.53 94.04 27.35
C LEU A 330 10.51 92.81 28.27
N TYR A 331 10.74 93.00 29.58
CA TYR A 331 10.66 91.92 30.56
C TYR A 331 9.23 91.38 30.72
N VAL A 332 8.23 92.25 30.73
CA VAL A 332 6.81 91.84 30.80
C VAL A 332 6.42 90.99 29.59
N ASP A 333 6.81 91.40 28.39
CA ASP A 333 6.50 90.64 27.17
C ASP A 333 7.20 89.27 27.18
N LYS A 334 8.44 89.20 27.69
CA LYS A 334 9.15 87.93 27.81
C LYS A 334 8.56 87.00 28.86
N ILE A 335 8.10 87.53 30.00
CA ILE A 335 7.40 86.76 31.03
C ILE A 335 6.11 86.16 30.45
N LYS A 336 5.32 86.95 29.72
CA LYS A 336 4.09 86.46 29.06
C LYS A 336 4.38 85.34 28.05
N GLU A 337 5.47 85.46 27.28
CA GLU A 337 5.89 84.40 26.36
C GLU A 337 6.25 83.09 27.12
N LEU A 338 6.97 83.22 28.24
CA LEU A 338 7.34 82.07 29.07
C LEU A 338 6.13 81.45 29.78
N GLU A 339 5.19 82.25 30.28
CA GLU A 339 3.92 81.79 30.86
C GLU A 339 3.07 81.04 29.82
N ALA A 340 2.99 81.55 28.58
CA ALA A 340 2.29 80.86 27.50
C ALA A 340 2.93 79.50 27.17
N LYS A 341 4.27 79.41 27.15
CA LYS A 341 4.99 78.15 26.98
C LYS A 341 4.76 77.19 28.15
N LEU A 342 4.67 77.72 29.37
CA LEU A 342 4.39 76.93 30.57
C LEU A 342 2.98 76.33 30.52
N GLY A 343 2.00 77.08 30.01
CA GLY A 343 0.64 76.59 29.77
C GLY A 343 0.58 75.46 28.71
N LEU A 344 1.36 75.57 27.63
CA LEU A 344 1.48 74.47 26.65
C LEU A 344 2.12 73.22 27.29
N LEU A 345 3.16 73.42 28.09
CA LEU A 345 3.86 72.34 28.79
C LEU A 345 2.95 71.63 29.81
N GLU A 346 2.07 72.36 30.51
CA GLU A 346 1.04 71.77 31.38
C GLU A 346 0.06 70.89 30.59
N GLN A 347 -0.32 71.31 29.38
CA GLN A 347 -1.17 70.51 28.50
C GLN A 347 -0.47 69.22 28.05
N ASP A 348 0.81 69.31 27.66
CA ASP A 348 1.61 68.14 27.29
C ASP A 348 1.79 67.18 28.47
N ARG A 349 2.03 67.71 29.66
CA ARG A 349 2.10 66.92 30.91
C ARG A 349 0.81 66.17 31.17
N LYS A 350 -0.34 66.83 30.99
CA LYS A 350 -1.65 66.19 31.12
C LYS A 350 -1.81 65.05 30.11
N ASN A 351 -1.44 65.28 28.85
CA ASN A 351 -1.51 64.25 27.81
C ASN A 351 -0.65 63.02 28.15
N VAL A 352 0.57 63.22 28.66
CA VAL A 352 1.46 62.12 29.09
C VAL A 352 0.90 61.37 30.29
N LEU A 353 0.30 62.07 31.25
CA LEU A 353 -0.38 61.46 32.41
C LEU A 353 -1.60 60.65 31.99
N ASP A 354 -2.44 61.19 31.11
CA ASP A 354 -3.60 60.50 30.57
C ASP A 354 -3.17 59.23 29.81
N ARG A 355 -2.04 59.28 29.10
CA ARG A 355 -1.43 58.13 28.41
C ARG A 355 -0.93 57.04 29.36
N GLU A 356 -0.38 57.43 30.50
CA GLU A 356 0.09 56.49 31.52
C GLU A 356 -1.08 55.83 32.25
N GLN A 357 -2.12 56.60 32.60
CA GLN A 357 -3.28 56.11 33.32
C GLN A 357 -4.18 55.24 32.44
N ASN A 358 -4.41 55.65 31.20
CA ASN A 358 -5.21 54.90 30.24
C ASN A 358 -4.33 53.96 29.40
N THR A 359 -4.16 52.74 29.88
CA THR A 359 -3.40 51.68 29.19
C THR A 359 -4.02 51.20 27.87
N ARG A 360 -5.25 51.62 27.56
CA ARG A 360 -5.96 51.32 26.31
C ARG A 360 -5.83 52.43 25.26
N ALA A 361 -5.44 53.64 25.67
CA ALA A 361 -5.23 54.75 24.75
C ALA A 361 -4.02 54.46 23.85
N GLY A 362 -4.20 54.63 22.54
CA GLY A 362 -3.19 54.27 21.56
C GLY A 362 -3.41 54.94 20.21
N PHE A 363 -2.59 54.54 19.25
CA PHE A 363 -2.80 54.79 17.84
C PHE A 363 -3.05 53.47 17.12
N VAL A 364 -4.10 53.39 16.31
CA VAL A 364 -4.28 52.34 15.31
C VAL A 364 -3.67 52.84 14.01
N TYR A 365 -2.70 52.10 13.47
CA TYR A 365 -2.04 52.42 12.23
C TYR A 365 -2.52 51.49 11.10
N VAL A 366 -2.59 52.06 9.90
CA VAL A 366 -2.83 51.33 8.65
C VAL A 366 -1.62 51.57 7.76
N ILE A 367 -0.87 50.50 7.49
CA ILE A 367 0.38 50.57 6.73
C ILE A 367 0.38 49.56 5.58
N SER A 368 1.09 49.87 4.50
CA SER A 368 1.27 48.95 3.38
C SER A 368 2.74 48.87 2.98
N ASN A 369 3.10 47.80 2.27
CA ASN A 369 4.41 47.66 1.65
C ASN A 369 4.20 46.97 0.31
N ILE A 370 3.99 47.78 -0.73
CA ILE A 370 3.65 47.31 -2.07
C ILE A 370 4.76 46.42 -2.62
N GLY A 371 6.03 46.77 -2.37
CA GLY A 371 7.16 46.00 -2.88
C GLY A 371 7.30 44.59 -2.28
N SER A 372 6.82 44.39 -1.05
CA SER A 372 6.92 43.09 -0.36
C SER A 372 5.63 42.25 -0.46
N PHE A 373 4.47 42.91 -0.41
CA PHE A 373 3.17 42.22 -0.28
C PHE A 373 2.22 42.45 -1.45
N GLY A 374 2.56 43.36 -2.38
CA GLY A 374 1.69 43.74 -3.50
C GLY A 374 0.66 44.81 -3.16
N GLU A 375 -0.16 45.15 -4.14
CA GLU A 375 -1.22 46.15 -4.00
C GLU A 375 -2.40 45.66 -3.16
N ASN A 376 -3.11 46.59 -2.52
CA ASN A 376 -4.29 46.33 -1.68
C ASN A 376 -4.03 45.32 -0.54
N VAL A 377 -2.79 45.30 -0.04
CA VAL A 377 -2.41 44.56 1.16
C VAL A 377 -2.03 45.53 2.26
N TYR A 378 -2.79 45.52 3.33
CA TYR A 378 -2.62 46.42 4.45
C TYR A 378 -2.38 45.64 5.74
N LYS A 379 -1.44 46.12 6.55
CA LYS A 379 -1.33 45.75 7.96
C LYS A 379 -2.10 46.77 8.80
N ILE A 380 -2.98 46.24 9.65
CA ILE A 380 -3.73 47.02 10.62
C ILE A 380 -3.27 46.57 12.00
N GLY A 381 -2.68 47.47 12.78
CA GLY A 381 -2.25 47.17 14.13
C GLY A 381 -2.31 48.40 15.03
N MET A 382 -2.02 48.22 16.32
CA MET A 382 -1.98 49.32 17.27
C MET A 382 -0.61 49.54 17.93
N THR A 383 -0.39 50.74 18.44
CA THR A 383 0.75 51.10 19.28
C THR A 383 0.34 52.07 20.37
N ARG A 384 0.99 51.96 21.54
CA ARG A 384 0.82 52.89 22.67
C ARG A 384 1.98 53.86 22.83
N ARG A 385 2.96 53.80 21.93
CA ARG A 385 4.10 54.73 21.91
C ARG A 385 3.60 56.18 21.91
N LEU A 386 4.40 57.05 22.52
CA LEU A 386 4.19 58.49 22.42
C LEU A 386 4.45 58.94 20.97
N GLU A 387 5.52 58.40 20.38
CA GLU A 387 5.89 58.61 18.98
C GLU A 387 5.54 57.36 18.13
N PRO A 388 4.33 57.30 17.53
CA PRO A 388 3.88 56.10 16.80
C PRO A 388 4.71 55.83 15.54
N MET A 389 5.35 56.84 14.95
CA MET A 389 6.19 56.68 13.76
C MET A 389 7.45 55.84 14.02
N ASP A 390 7.99 55.88 15.23
CA ASP A 390 9.15 55.06 15.59
C ASP A 390 8.81 53.57 15.59
N ARG A 391 7.59 53.20 15.97
CA ARG A 391 7.10 51.82 15.83
C ARG A 391 7.06 51.38 14.37
N ILE A 392 6.61 52.26 13.46
CA ILE A 392 6.56 51.93 12.02
C ILE A 392 7.96 51.74 11.44
N LYS A 393 8.94 52.55 11.85
CA LYS A 393 10.35 52.37 11.47
C LYS A 393 10.95 51.08 12.00
N GLU A 394 10.66 50.73 13.26
CA GLU A 394 11.07 49.44 13.85
C GLU A 394 10.47 48.26 13.05
N LEU A 395 9.20 48.32 12.67
CA LEU A 395 8.55 47.31 11.85
C LEU A 395 9.15 47.20 10.44
N SER A 396 9.53 48.32 9.84
CA SER A 396 10.13 48.41 8.50
C SER A 396 11.53 47.80 8.47
N SER A 397 12.38 48.18 9.43
CA SER A 397 13.79 47.75 9.49
C SER A 397 14.01 46.27 9.81
N ALA A 398 13.07 45.62 10.50
CA ALA A 398 13.30 44.28 11.03
C ALA A 398 12.85 43.14 10.10
N SER A 399 11.98 43.39 9.13
CA SER A 399 11.16 42.29 8.57
C SER A 399 10.82 42.38 7.08
N VAL A 400 11.17 43.45 6.39
CA VAL A 400 10.80 43.66 4.98
C VAL A 400 11.91 44.40 4.21
N PRO A 401 12.05 44.16 2.89
CA PRO A 401 13.07 44.80 2.05
C PRO A 401 12.85 46.30 1.77
N PHE A 402 11.63 46.81 1.95
CA PHE A 402 11.27 48.21 1.73
C PHE A 402 10.60 48.78 2.97
N GLU A 403 10.63 50.09 3.18
CA GLU A 403 9.89 50.71 4.28
C GLU A 403 8.37 50.61 4.12
N PHE A 404 7.64 50.61 5.24
CA PHE A 404 6.18 50.68 5.23
C PHE A 404 5.68 52.10 4.92
N ASP A 405 4.76 52.21 3.98
CA ASP A 405 3.99 53.42 3.72
C ASP A 405 2.85 53.55 4.74
N VAL A 406 2.73 54.73 5.37
CA VAL A 406 1.66 55.01 6.34
C VAL A 406 0.45 55.61 5.63
N HIS A 407 -0.68 54.94 5.72
CA HIS A 407 -1.95 55.38 5.14
C HIS A 407 -2.86 56.08 6.15
N ALA A 408 -2.84 55.65 7.41
CA ALA A 408 -3.60 56.30 8.46
C ALA A 408 -2.91 56.11 9.82
N MET A 409 -3.05 57.12 10.68
CA MET A 409 -2.65 57.10 12.08
C MET A 409 -3.81 57.61 12.91
N ILE A 410 -4.54 56.71 13.56
CA ILE A 410 -5.82 56.99 14.21
C ILE A 410 -5.62 56.97 15.71
N PHE A 411 -5.71 58.13 16.35
CA PHE A 411 -5.73 58.18 17.81
C PHE A 411 -7.06 57.63 18.33
N SER A 412 -7.01 56.76 19.32
CA SER A 412 -8.21 56.27 20.03
C SER A 412 -7.94 56.18 21.53
N GLU A 413 -8.93 56.57 22.34
CA GLU A 413 -8.93 56.34 23.79
C GLU A 413 -8.99 54.84 24.13
N ASP A 414 -9.52 54.03 23.21
CA ASP A 414 -9.49 52.57 23.24
C ASP A 414 -9.02 52.03 21.88
N ALA A 415 -7.70 51.99 21.69
CA ALA A 415 -7.10 51.46 20.46
C ALA A 415 -7.35 49.94 20.28
N PRO A 416 -7.27 49.09 21.32
CA PRO A 416 -7.58 47.67 21.18
C PRO A 416 -9.00 47.38 20.68
N ALA A 417 -10.01 48.14 21.13
CA ALA A 417 -11.38 47.96 20.67
C ALA A 417 -11.53 48.29 19.17
N LEU A 418 -10.96 49.42 18.72
CA LEU A 418 -10.98 49.82 17.31
C LEU A 418 -10.23 48.81 16.42
N GLU A 419 -9.05 48.37 16.84
CA GLU A 419 -8.27 47.34 16.15
C GLU A 419 -9.07 46.03 16.02
N THR A 420 -9.64 45.55 17.13
CA THR A 420 -10.42 44.31 17.14
C THR A 420 -11.65 44.40 16.22
N ALA A 421 -12.32 45.55 16.18
CA ALA A 421 -13.44 45.79 15.28
C ALA A 421 -13.01 45.70 13.81
N LEU A 422 -11.89 46.31 13.45
CA LEU A 422 -11.32 46.22 12.10
C LEU A 422 -10.91 44.78 11.75
N HIS A 423 -10.23 44.08 12.67
CA HIS A 423 -9.81 42.70 12.44
C HIS A 423 -11.01 41.76 12.23
N ARG A 424 -12.09 41.92 13.02
CA ARG A 424 -13.33 41.14 12.84
C ARG A 424 -14.00 41.45 11.50
N GLN A 425 -14.05 42.72 11.11
CA GLN A 425 -14.69 43.13 9.86
C GLN A 425 -13.97 42.61 8.60
N PHE A 426 -12.66 42.35 8.71
CA PHE A 426 -11.81 41.91 7.60
C PHE A 426 -11.28 40.49 7.76
N ASP A 427 -11.83 39.71 8.69
CA ASP A 427 -11.30 38.37 9.02
C ASP A 427 -11.38 37.40 7.82
N ASP A 428 -12.42 37.55 6.99
CA ASP A 428 -12.63 36.81 5.74
C ASP A 428 -11.57 37.09 4.66
N ARG A 429 -10.85 38.22 4.79
CA ARG A 429 -9.85 38.71 3.83
C ARG A 429 -8.44 38.70 4.39
N ARG A 430 -8.22 37.97 5.50
CA ARG A 430 -6.91 37.79 6.10
C ARG A 430 -5.98 37.00 5.18
N ILE A 431 -4.72 37.44 5.07
CA ILE A 431 -3.71 36.77 4.24
C ILE A 431 -3.24 35.46 4.89
N ASN A 432 -3.07 35.46 6.21
CA ASN A 432 -2.64 34.28 6.95
C ASN A 432 -3.80 33.69 7.76
N LEU A 433 -4.42 32.64 7.23
CA LEU A 433 -5.53 31.92 7.87
C LEU A 433 -5.06 30.99 9.01
N VAL A 434 -3.77 30.64 9.05
CA VAL A 434 -3.20 29.74 10.06
C VAL A 434 -2.80 30.51 11.32
N ASN A 435 -2.20 31.69 11.15
CA ASN A 435 -1.78 32.55 12.25
C ASN A 435 -2.53 33.90 12.19
N SER A 436 -3.65 33.99 12.93
CA SER A 436 -4.48 35.18 13.03
C SER A 436 -3.84 36.37 13.75
N ARG A 437 -2.66 36.19 14.37
CA ARG A 437 -1.88 37.31 14.94
C ARG A 437 -1.07 38.05 13.87
N LYS A 438 -0.95 37.49 12.65
CA LYS A 438 -0.39 38.20 11.49
C LYS A 438 -1.52 38.99 10.82
N GLU A 439 -1.61 40.25 11.20
CA GLU A 439 -2.73 41.16 10.89
C GLU A 439 -2.59 41.83 9.51
N PHE A 440 -2.37 41.02 8.47
CA PHE A 440 -2.35 41.48 7.09
C PHE A 440 -3.64 41.08 6.38
N PHE A 441 -4.24 42.04 5.68
CA PHE A 441 -5.55 41.90 5.05
C PHE A 441 -5.49 42.34 3.59
N ARG A 442 -6.18 41.60 2.71
CA ARG A 442 -6.35 41.97 1.30
C ARG A 442 -7.65 42.76 1.11
N VAL A 443 -7.56 44.07 1.26
CA VAL A 443 -8.70 45.01 1.32
C VAL A 443 -8.33 46.32 0.64
N SER A 444 -9.32 47.10 0.20
CA SER A 444 -9.07 48.45 -0.31
C SER A 444 -9.00 49.47 0.82
N LEU A 445 -8.21 50.53 0.64
CA LEU A 445 -8.12 51.60 1.64
C LEU A 445 -9.47 52.30 1.87
N SER A 446 -10.30 52.43 0.83
CA SER A 446 -11.66 52.98 0.92
C SER A 446 -12.57 52.18 1.86
N GLU A 447 -12.42 50.85 1.90
CA GLU A 447 -13.18 50.01 2.82
C GLU A 447 -12.72 50.22 4.26
N ILE A 448 -11.41 50.29 4.49
CA ILE A 448 -10.85 50.59 5.81
C ILE A 448 -11.35 51.95 6.29
N GLU A 449 -11.29 52.98 5.44
CA GLU A 449 -11.76 54.33 5.76
C GLU A 449 -13.24 54.35 6.14
N LYS A 450 -14.09 53.63 5.40
CA LYS A 450 -15.52 53.52 5.71
C LYS A 450 -15.75 52.93 7.09
N VAL A 451 -15.10 51.80 7.40
CA VAL A 451 -15.26 51.11 8.69
C VAL A 451 -14.74 51.97 9.85
N VAL A 452 -13.62 52.68 9.66
CA VAL A 452 -13.09 53.61 10.66
C VAL A 452 -14.09 54.75 10.93
N LYS A 453 -14.69 55.36 9.90
CA LYS A 453 -15.67 56.43 10.07
C LYS A 453 -16.96 55.97 10.74
N GLU A 454 -17.35 54.72 10.55
CA GLU A 454 -18.53 54.12 11.20
C GLU A 454 -18.28 53.81 12.68
N ASN A 455 -17.03 53.50 13.07
CA ASN A 455 -16.66 53.08 14.42
C ASN A 455 -15.97 54.18 15.25
N HIS A 456 -15.56 55.28 14.64
CA HIS A 456 -14.77 56.32 15.29
C HIS A 456 -15.21 57.74 14.86
N ASN A 457 -15.54 58.57 15.84
CA ASN A 457 -16.11 59.91 15.62
C ASN A 457 -15.08 61.01 15.32
N ALA A 458 -13.78 60.72 15.38
CA ALA A 458 -12.75 61.73 15.10
C ALA A 458 -12.47 61.88 13.59
N THR A 459 -12.04 63.08 13.18
CA THR A 459 -11.60 63.32 11.81
C THR A 459 -10.26 62.63 11.59
N VAL A 460 -10.24 61.56 10.79
CA VAL A 460 -9.04 60.82 10.43
C VAL A 460 -8.55 61.24 9.04
N THR A 461 -7.27 61.55 8.93
CA THR A 461 -6.62 61.81 7.63
C THR A 461 -6.12 60.50 7.03
N PHE A 462 -6.60 60.17 5.83
CA PHE A 462 -6.14 59.03 5.04
C PHE A 462 -5.25 59.49 3.88
N THR A 463 -4.06 58.90 3.77
CA THR A 463 -3.16 59.08 2.63
C THR A 463 -3.47 58.02 1.59
N ALA A 464 -4.17 58.40 0.52
CA ALA A 464 -4.62 57.46 -0.51
C ALA A 464 -3.48 56.80 -1.29
N VAL A 465 -2.40 57.55 -1.55
CA VAL A 465 -1.31 57.09 -2.41
C VAL A 465 -0.11 56.69 -1.56
N ALA A 466 0.28 55.41 -1.66
CA ALA A 466 1.55 54.92 -1.13
C ALA A 466 2.71 55.58 -1.89
N LYS A 467 3.74 56.04 -1.19
CA LYS A 467 4.91 56.67 -1.82
C LYS A 467 5.80 55.62 -2.46
N ALA A 468 6.06 54.52 -1.75
CA ALA A 468 6.85 53.38 -2.19
C ALA A 468 8.12 53.79 -2.97
N GLU A 469 8.88 54.76 -2.45
CA GLU A 469 9.95 55.45 -3.19
C GLU A 469 11.05 54.47 -3.63
N GLU A 470 11.58 53.68 -2.70
CA GLU A 470 12.63 52.69 -2.97
C GLU A 470 12.16 51.60 -3.95
N TYR A 471 10.92 51.11 -3.79
CA TYR A 471 10.35 50.10 -4.68
C TYR A 471 10.19 50.65 -6.11
N ARG A 472 9.60 51.84 -6.28
CA ARG A 472 9.44 52.48 -7.59
C ARG A 472 10.78 52.81 -8.22
N GLN A 473 11.79 53.18 -7.43
CA GLN A 473 13.15 53.35 -7.91
C GLN A 473 13.76 52.03 -8.39
N THR A 474 13.57 50.95 -7.65
CA THR A 474 14.03 49.61 -8.02
C THR A 474 13.40 49.16 -9.35
N VAL A 475 12.09 49.35 -9.53
CA VAL A 475 11.39 49.04 -10.79
C VAL A 475 11.96 49.86 -11.95
N ARG A 476 12.14 51.18 -11.77
CA ARG A 476 12.74 52.04 -12.81
C ARG A 476 14.16 51.61 -13.20
N LEU A 477 14.97 51.16 -12.24
CA LEU A 477 16.33 50.67 -12.51
C LEU A 477 16.28 49.38 -13.35
N LEU A 478 15.41 48.43 -12.99
CA LEU A 478 15.22 47.18 -13.75
C LEU A 478 14.70 47.42 -15.17
N GLU A 479 13.79 48.38 -15.36
CA GLU A 479 13.27 48.77 -16.68
C GLU A 479 14.34 49.48 -17.53
N SER A 480 15.31 50.15 -16.92
CA SER A 480 16.41 50.82 -17.64
C SER A 480 17.54 49.88 -18.08
N GLU A 481 17.62 48.68 -17.50
CA GLU A 481 18.59 47.63 -17.85
C GLU A 481 18.08 46.66 -18.92
N GLN A 482 16.80 46.76 -19.31
CA GLN A 482 16.18 46.07 -20.45
C GLN A 482 16.22 46.92 -21.70
#